data_AF-A0A146M8R0-F1
#
_entry.id   AF-A0A146M8R0-F1
#
_cell.length_a   1.000
_cell.length_b   1.000
_cell.length_c   1.000
_cell.angle_alpha   90.00
_cell.angle_beta   90.00
_cell.angle_gamma   90.00
#
_symmetry.space_group_name_H-M   'P 1'
#
loop_
_entity.id
_entity.type
_entity.pdbx_description
1 polymer ?
#
loop_
_entity_poly.entity_id
_entity_poly.type
_entity_poly.pdbx_seq_one_letter_code
_entity_poly.pdbx_strand_id
1 'polypeptide(L)'
;QQQQQQQPTTVGQSHPVLEELRVKNNYNPPDFDLTAKGARFFVIKSYSEDDIHRSIKYEIWCSTEHGNKRLDQAFHERETKPNGCVYLFFSVNGSGHFCGMAVMTSAVDYNASSSVWSQDKWKGQFRVKWIYVKDVPNGQLRHIRLENNENKPVTNSRDTQEVPFERGKQVLRIIHSYRHTTSIFDDFIHYERRQEEEDSKKEASAIESTNHPPPHHKVIQS
;
A
#
# COMPACT_ATOMS: atom_id res chain seq x y z
N GLN A 1 5.20 47.49 9.30
CA GLN A 1 5.64 46.09 9.46
C GLN A 1 4.55 45.21 8.91
N GLN A 2 4.94 44.27 8.05
CA GLN A 2 4.10 43.58 7.07
C GLN A 2 2.99 42.74 7.72
N GLN A 3 1.76 42.93 7.24
CA GLN A 3 0.70 41.94 7.39
C GLN A 3 1.05 40.74 6.49
N GLN A 4 1.27 39.58 7.09
CA GLN A 4 1.31 38.31 6.34
C GLN A 4 -0.09 38.04 5.80
N GLN A 5 -0.23 38.19 4.49
CA GLN A 5 -1.39 37.77 3.73
C GLN A 5 -1.42 36.23 3.75
N GLN A 6 -2.34 35.66 4.54
CA GLN A 6 -2.69 34.25 4.41
C GLN A 6 -3.30 34.07 3.01
N GLN A 7 -2.67 33.22 2.20
CA GLN A 7 -3.22 32.82 0.91
C GLN A 7 -4.51 32.02 1.14
N PRO A 8 -5.57 32.26 0.36
CA PRO A 8 -6.81 31.50 0.48
C PRO A 8 -6.58 30.04 0.09
N THR A 9 -7.03 29.13 0.94
CA THR A 9 -7.15 27.70 0.64
C THR A 9 -8.13 27.51 -0.51
N THR A 10 -7.61 27.33 -1.73
CA THR A 10 -8.40 26.94 -2.89
C THR A 10 -8.88 25.50 -2.74
N VAL A 11 -10.16 25.35 -2.42
CA VAL A 11 -10.93 24.12 -2.59
C VAL A 11 -10.95 23.78 -4.09
N GLY A 12 -10.40 22.63 -4.47
CA GLY A 12 -10.66 22.01 -5.78
C GLY A 12 -9.52 21.91 -6.79
N GLN A 13 -8.26 22.17 -6.44
CA GLN A 13 -7.15 21.86 -7.37
C GLN A 13 -6.61 20.45 -7.10
N SER A 14 -6.79 19.55 -8.07
CA SER A 14 -6.15 18.23 -8.09
C SER A 14 -4.64 18.37 -8.25
N HIS A 15 -3.87 17.63 -7.44
CA HIS A 15 -2.41 17.63 -7.51
C HIS A 15 -1.93 17.05 -8.86
N PRO A 16 -0.88 17.59 -9.51
CA PRO A 16 -0.41 17.08 -10.81
C PRO A 16 -0.07 15.58 -10.82
N VAL A 17 0.53 15.09 -9.73
CA VAL A 17 0.83 13.66 -9.56
C VAL A 17 -0.44 12.82 -9.50
N LEU A 18 -1.50 13.29 -8.83
CA LEU A 18 -2.77 12.57 -8.78
C LEU A 18 -3.43 12.48 -10.15
N GLU A 19 -3.37 13.56 -10.94
CA GLU A 19 -3.91 13.56 -12.29
C GLU A 19 -3.14 12.62 -13.22
N GLU A 20 -1.80 12.61 -13.13
CA GLU A 20 -0.98 11.63 -13.85
C GLU A 20 -1.34 10.19 -13.48
N LEU A 21 -1.49 9.91 -12.17
CA LEU A 21 -1.88 8.58 -11.70
C LEU A 21 -3.25 8.16 -12.22
N ARG A 22 -4.24 9.07 -12.24
CA ARG A 22 -5.59 8.79 -12.79
C ARG A 22 -5.58 8.53 -14.30
N VAL A 23 -4.75 9.27 -15.04
CA VAL A 23 -4.61 9.06 -16.50
C VAL A 23 -3.90 7.72 -16.77
N LYS A 24 -2.84 7.42 -16.01
CA LYS A 24 -2.06 6.19 -16.17
C LYS A 24 -2.85 4.94 -15.76
N ASN A 25 -3.61 5.05 -14.67
CA ASN A 25 -4.28 3.92 -14.03
C ASN A 25 -5.79 4.15 -14.03
N ASN A 26 -6.49 3.34 -14.81
CA ASN A 26 -7.96 3.29 -14.85
C ASN A 26 -8.52 2.69 -13.53
N TYR A 27 -8.40 3.45 -12.44
CA TYR A 27 -8.86 3.05 -11.11
C TYR A 27 -10.38 2.91 -11.07
N ASN A 28 -10.86 2.02 -10.20
CA ASN A 28 -12.26 1.74 -9.96
C ASN A 28 -13.05 1.43 -11.25
N PRO A 29 -12.57 0.49 -12.09
CA PRO A 29 -13.20 0.22 -13.38
C PRO A 29 -14.66 -0.22 -13.21
N PRO A 30 -15.59 0.28 -14.03
CA PRO A 30 -17.00 -0.10 -13.96
C PRO A 30 -17.24 -1.54 -14.41
N ASP A 31 -16.38 -2.03 -15.32
CA ASP A 31 -16.38 -3.41 -15.81
C ASP A 31 -15.11 -4.12 -15.33
N PHE A 32 -15.27 -5.24 -14.64
CA PHE A 32 -14.16 -6.04 -14.15
C PHE A 32 -14.52 -7.53 -14.16
N ASP A 33 -13.57 -8.41 -14.50
CA ASP A 33 -13.80 -9.86 -14.46
C ASP A 33 -13.85 -10.38 -13.01
N LEU A 34 -15.07 -10.61 -12.53
CA LEU A 34 -15.33 -11.12 -11.18
C LEU A 34 -15.22 -12.65 -11.07
N THR A 35 -14.92 -13.36 -12.16
CA THR A 35 -14.68 -14.81 -12.10
C THR A 35 -13.37 -15.11 -11.37
N ALA A 36 -12.38 -14.22 -11.53
CA ALA A 36 -11.06 -14.29 -10.93
C ALA A 36 -10.41 -15.68 -11.04
N LYS A 37 -10.63 -16.36 -12.17
CA LYS A 37 -10.33 -17.80 -12.29
C LYS A 37 -8.86 -18.09 -12.00
N GLY A 38 -8.63 -18.94 -10.99
CA GLY A 38 -7.27 -19.33 -10.61
C GLY A 38 -6.52 -18.35 -9.71
N ALA A 39 -7.14 -17.23 -9.33
CA ALA A 39 -6.53 -16.23 -8.46
C ALA A 39 -6.32 -16.73 -7.02
N ARG A 40 -5.30 -16.18 -6.34
CA ARG A 40 -5.14 -16.24 -4.89
C ARG A 40 -5.41 -14.86 -4.30
N PHE A 41 -5.92 -14.83 -3.09
CA PHE A 41 -6.36 -13.59 -2.43
C PHE A 41 -5.70 -13.45 -1.07
N PHE A 42 -5.23 -12.25 -0.75
CA PHE A 42 -4.64 -11.96 0.54
C PHE A 42 -5.15 -10.64 1.11
N VAL A 43 -5.35 -10.59 2.42
CA VAL A 43 -5.50 -9.32 3.14
C VAL A 43 -4.11 -8.75 3.41
N ILE A 44 -3.91 -7.48 3.11
CA ILE A 44 -2.72 -6.70 3.44
C ILE A 44 -3.08 -5.68 4.51
N LYS A 45 -2.32 -5.66 5.60
CA LYS A 45 -2.54 -4.74 6.71
C LYS A 45 -1.40 -3.74 6.79
N SER A 46 -1.70 -2.48 6.46
CA SER A 46 -0.75 -1.39 6.63
C SER A 46 -0.79 -0.83 8.06
N TYR A 47 0.35 -0.37 8.55
CA TYR A 47 0.42 0.40 9.79
C TYR A 47 0.09 1.88 9.59
N SER A 48 0.22 2.40 8.36
CA SER A 48 0.03 3.81 8.06
C SER A 48 -0.72 4.02 6.74
N GLU A 49 -1.45 5.13 6.65
CA GLU A 49 -2.00 5.61 5.37
C GLU A 49 -0.92 6.19 4.46
N ASP A 50 0.17 6.74 5.03
CA ASP A 50 1.34 7.21 4.27
C ASP A 50 1.90 6.08 3.36
N ASP A 51 2.00 4.85 3.86
CA ASP A 51 2.48 3.70 3.07
C ASP A 51 1.49 3.28 1.97
N ILE A 52 0.19 3.45 2.18
CA ILE A 52 -0.84 3.20 1.15
C ILE A 52 -0.69 4.23 0.03
N HIS A 53 -0.59 5.51 0.39
CA HIS A 53 -0.37 6.60 -0.55
C HIS A 53 0.87 6.34 -1.43
N ARG A 54 2.00 5.98 -0.80
CA ARG A 54 3.25 5.67 -1.50
C ARG A 54 3.15 4.43 -2.37
N SER A 55 2.42 3.41 -1.92
CA SER A 55 2.16 2.22 -2.73
C SER A 55 1.42 2.54 -4.02
N ILE A 56 0.42 3.44 -3.94
CA ILE A 56 -0.33 3.90 -5.11
C ILE A 56 0.57 4.71 -6.03
N LYS A 57 1.33 5.66 -5.47
CA LYS A 57 2.23 6.55 -6.21
C LYS A 57 3.35 5.81 -6.94
N TYR A 58 3.98 4.85 -6.26
CA TYR A 58 5.18 4.17 -6.76
C TYR A 58 4.92 2.75 -7.28
N GLU A 59 3.69 2.24 -7.20
CA GLU A 59 3.29 0.91 -7.70
C GLU A 59 4.11 -0.23 -7.08
N ILE A 60 4.41 -0.10 -5.79
CA ILE A 60 5.21 -1.07 -5.02
C ILE A 60 4.57 -1.38 -3.68
N TRP A 61 4.95 -2.51 -3.10
CA TRP A 61 4.62 -2.88 -1.73
C TRP A 61 5.79 -3.64 -1.08
N CYS A 62 5.83 -3.58 0.24
CA CYS A 62 6.64 -4.46 1.07
C CYS A 62 5.82 -4.88 2.30
N SER A 63 5.85 -6.16 2.64
CA SER A 63 5.32 -6.69 3.89
C SER A 63 6.46 -7.01 4.88
N THR A 64 6.16 -7.69 5.97
CA THR A 64 7.17 -8.34 6.83
C THR A 64 7.95 -9.41 6.06
N GLU A 65 9.12 -9.82 6.56
CA GLU A 65 9.90 -10.91 5.92
C GLU A 65 9.06 -12.18 5.71
N HIS A 66 8.27 -12.56 6.72
CA HIS A 66 7.37 -13.70 6.64
C HIS A 66 6.26 -13.48 5.59
N GLY A 67 5.66 -12.29 5.59
CA GLY A 67 4.63 -11.92 4.62
C GLY A 67 5.15 -11.91 3.19
N ASN A 68 6.34 -11.34 2.96
CA ASN A 68 7.04 -11.33 1.68
C ASN A 68 7.26 -12.76 1.16
N LYS A 69 7.84 -13.67 1.96
CA LYS A 69 8.02 -15.09 1.58
C LYS A 69 6.71 -15.75 1.14
N ARG A 70 5.63 -15.46 1.85
CA ARG A 70 4.33 -16.06 1.59
C ARG A 70 3.67 -15.53 0.31
N LEU A 71 3.79 -14.24 0.06
CA LEU A 71 3.29 -13.59 -1.16
C LEU A 71 4.11 -13.98 -2.39
N ASP A 72 5.44 -14.07 -2.23
CA ASP A 72 6.38 -14.48 -3.27
C ASP A 72 6.13 -15.92 -3.74
N GLN A 73 5.95 -16.84 -2.79
CA GLN A 73 5.54 -18.20 -3.08
C GLN A 73 4.22 -18.23 -3.86
N ALA A 74 3.23 -17.45 -3.42
CA ALA A 74 1.93 -17.38 -4.08
C ALA A 74 2.02 -16.80 -5.51
N PHE A 75 2.91 -15.83 -5.72
CA PHE A 75 3.16 -15.24 -7.03
C PHE A 75 3.73 -16.29 -7.99
N HIS A 76 4.82 -16.98 -7.63
CA HIS A 76 5.42 -18.01 -8.48
C HIS A 76 4.47 -19.19 -8.76
N GLU A 77 3.67 -19.61 -7.79
CA GLU A 77 2.65 -20.65 -7.98
C GLU A 77 1.52 -20.24 -8.95
N ARG A 78 1.31 -18.94 -9.16
CA ARG A 78 0.27 -18.41 -10.06
C ARG A 78 0.80 -17.99 -11.40
N GLU A 79 2.02 -17.48 -11.48
CA GLU A 79 2.66 -17.05 -12.73
C GLU A 79 2.73 -18.18 -13.77
N THR A 80 2.87 -19.43 -13.31
CA THR A 80 2.89 -20.62 -14.18
C THR A 80 1.52 -21.07 -14.69
N LYS A 81 0.43 -20.43 -14.26
CA LYS A 81 -0.96 -20.82 -14.60
C LYS A 81 -1.60 -19.79 -15.55
N PRO A 82 -2.40 -20.23 -16.53
CA PRO A 82 -3.20 -19.32 -17.34
C PRO A 82 -4.09 -18.45 -16.46
N ASN A 83 -4.00 -17.13 -16.61
CA ASN A 83 -4.74 -16.13 -15.82
C ASN A 83 -4.49 -16.19 -14.31
N GLY A 84 -3.37 -16.76 -13.87
CA GLY A 84 -2.99 -16.75 -12.46
C GLY A 84 -2.70 -15.33 -11.99
N CYS A 85 -3.43 -14.88 -10.96
CA CYS A 85 -3.24 -13.58 -10.34
C CYS A 85 -3.17 -13.71 -8.82
N VAL A 86 -2.45 -12.79 -8.19
CA VAL A 86 -2.46 -12.62 -6.73
C VAL A 86 -3.09 -11.27 -6.43
N TYR A 87 -4.32 -11.29 -5.90
CA TYR A 87 -5.03 -10.09 -5.49
C TYR A 87 -4.80 -9.79 -4.02
N LEU A 88 -4.62 -8.51 -3.73
CA LEU A 88 -4.27 -7.98 -2.43
C LEU A 88 -5.36 -7.00 -2.00
N PHE A 89 -6.04 -7.29 -0.90
CA PHE A 89 -7.07 -6.43 -0.29
C PHE A 89 -6.44 -5.60 0.83
N PHE A 90 -6.34 -4.29 0.63
CA PHE A 90 -5.64 -3.40 1.56
C PHE A 90 -6.57 -2.84 2.63
N SER A 91 -6.09 -2.82 3.87
CA SER A 91 -6.76 -2.17 5.00
C SER A 91 -5.73 -1.63 5.98
N VAL A 92 -5.88 -0.39 6.42
CA VAL A 92 -5.00 0.19 7.45
C VAL A 92 -5.47 -0.27 8.83
N ASN A 93 -4.53 -0.63 9.70
CA ASN A 93 -4.84 -1.06 11.06
C ASN A 93 -5.62 0.02 11.82
N GLY A 94 -6.76 -0.36 12.41
CA GLY A 94 -7.63 0.56 13.16
C GLY A 94 -8.58 1.44 12.33
N SER A 95 -8.44 1.45 10.99
CA SER A 95 -9.25 2.32 10.10
C SER A 95 -10.75 1.95 10.01
N GLY A 96 -11.10 0.71 10.35
CA GLY A 96 -12.48 0.23 10.25
C GLY A 96 -12.99 -0.01 8.81
N HIS A 97 -12.12 0.04 7.80
CA HIS A 97 -12.48 -0.19 6.40
C HIS A 97 -11.34 -0.88 5.61
N PHE A 98 -11.68 -1.38 4.42
CA PHE A 98 -10.71 -1.71 3.37
C PHE A 98 -10.60 -0.50 2.44
N CYS A 99 -9.38 -0.05 2.14
CA CYS A 99 -9.13 1.17 1.35
C CYS A 99 -8.87 0.89 -0.14
N GLY A 100 -8.75 -0.39 -0.53
CA GLY A 100 -8.65 -0.75 -1.94
C GLY A 100 -8.18 -2.16 -2.21
N MET A 101 -7.87 -2.39 -3.49
CA MET A 101 -7.38 -3.65 -4.00
C MET A 101 -6.32 -3.43 -5.08
N ALA A 102 -5.24 -4.20 -5.02
CA ALA A 102 -4.23 -4.26 -6.06
C ALA A 102 -4.00 -5.70 -6.52
N VAL A 103 -3.34 -5.85 -7.67
CA VAL A 103 -2.75 -7.11 -8.12
C VAL A 103 -1.24 -7.06 -7.97
N MET A 104 -0.63 -8.13 -7.46
CA MET A 104 0.83 -8.29 -7.44
C MET A 104 1.34 -8.57 -8.86
N THR A 105 2.35 -7.82 -9.32
CA THR A 105 2.83 -7.85 -10.71
C THR A 105 4.31 -8.24 -10.86
N SER A 106 5.01 -8.50 -9.76
CA SER A 106 6.36 -9.08 -9.78
C SER A 106 6.58 -9.99 -8.57
N ALA A 107 7.58 -10.86 -8.67
CA ALA A 107 8.18 -11.52 -7.51
C ALA A 107 8.80 -10.49 -6.53
N VAL A 108 9.14 -10.96 -5.34
CA VAL A 108 9.80 -10.14 -4.31
C VAL A 108 11.30 -10.06 -4.60
N ASP A 109 11.81 -8.84 -4.71
CA ASP A 109 13.24 -8.56 -4.63
C ASP A 109 13.61 -8.34 -3.16
N TYR A 110 14.19 -9.37 -2.52
CA TYR A 110 14.61 -9.31 -1.10
C TYR A 110 15.83 -8.43 -0.83
N ASN A 111 16.58 -8.06 -1.88
CA ASN A 111 17.75 -7.18 -1.76
C ASN A 111 17.38 -5.71 -1.91
N ALA A 112 16.17 -5.41 -2.43
CA ALA A 112 15.67 -4.06 -2.49
C ALA A 112 15.45 -3.50 -1.08
N SER A 113 16.08 -2.35 -0.82
CA SER A 113 15.75 -1.44 0.26
C SER A 113 15.22 -0.15 -0.38
N SER A 114 13.96 0.19 -0.10
CA SER A 114 13.37 1.43 -0.60
C SER A 114 13.24 2.43 0.54
N SER A 115 13.75 3.64 0.33
CA SER A 115 13.68 4.74 1.31
C SER A 115 12.28 5.37 1.39
N VAL A 116 11.36 4.96 0.51
CA VAL A 116 10.03 5.56 0.43
C VAL A 116 9.17 5.22 1.64
N TRP A 117 9.35 4.06 2.28
CA TRP A 117 8.45 3.62 3.36
C TRP A 117 8.52 4.51 4.61
N SER A 118 7.43 4.56 5.37
CA SER A 118 7.34 5.36 6.61
C SER A 118 8.30 4.88 7.70
N GLN A 119 8.75 3.63 7.63
CA GLN A 119 9.75 3.06 8.52
C GLN A 119 10.88 2.42 7.72
N ASP A 120 12.13 2.76 8.02
CA ASP A 120 13.33 2.27 7.32
C ASP A 120 13.70 0.80 7.66
N LYS A 121 12.73 -0.01 8.13
CA LYS A 121 12.93 -1.40 8.56
C LYS A 121 12.49 -2.43 7.53
N TRP A 122 11.74 -2.01 6.50
CA TRP A 122 11.17 -2.91 5.52
C TRP A 122 12.23 -3.31 4.49
N LYS A 123 12.56 -4.59 4.45
CA LYS A 123 13.44 -5.20 3.45
C LYS A 123 12.62 -6.06 2.52
N GLY A 124 12.87 -5.94 1.23
CA GLY A 124 12.07 -6.55 0.20
C GLY A 124 11.21 -5.52 -0.51
N GLN A 125 10.96 -5.75 -1.79
CA GLN A 125 10.01 -4.96 -2.56
C GLN A 125 9.41 -5.83 -3.66
N PHE A 126 8.13 -5.64 -3.94
CA PHE A 126 7.51 -6.17 -5.14
C PHE A 126 6.58 -5.14 -5.75
N ARG A 127 6.30 -5.28 -7.05
CA ARG A 127 5.42 -4.38 -7.78
C ARG A 127 3.96 -4.76 -7.59
N VAL A 128 3.11 -3.75 -7.54
CA VAL A 128 1.66 -3.89 -7.48
C VAL A 128 1.02 -2.95 -8.50
N LYS A 129 -0.13 -3.35 -9.05
CA LYS A 129 -1.00 -2.47 -9.81
C LYS A 129 -2.32 -2.31 -9.07
N TRP A 130 -2.58 -1.09 -8.60
CA TRP A 130 -3.83 -0.74 -7.92
C TRP A 130 -4.99 -0.76 -8.92
N ILE A 131 -6.09 -1.42 -8.54
CA ILE A 131 -7.30 -1.59 -9.35
C ILE A 131 -8.44 -0.80 -8.73
N TYR A 132 -8.70 -1.00 -7.45
CA TYR A 132 -9.67 -0.22 -6.70
C TYR A 132 -8.96 0.64 -5.66
N VAL A 133 -9.30 1.92 -5.63
CA VAL A 133 -8.86 2.89 -4.61
C VAL A 133 -10.13 3.56 -4.11
N LYS A 134 -10.69 3.00 -3.04
CA LYS A 134 -11.96 3.43 -2.45
C LYS A 134 -12.21 2.76 -1.10
N ASP A 135 -12.87 3.49 -0.22
CA ASP A 135 -13.13 2.98 1.13
C ASP A 135 -14.40 2.13 1.16
N VAL A 136 -14.26 0.92 1.69
CA VAL A 136 -15.35 -0.04 1.90
C VAL A 136 -15.42 -0.37 3.39
N PRO A 137 -16.44 0.12 4.12
CA PRO A 137 -16.55 -0.08 5.55
C PRO A 137 -16.59 -1.56 5.93
N ASN A 138 -15.96 -1.92 7.05
CA ASN A 138 -15.94 -3.30 7.55
C ASN A 138 -17.35 -3.88 7.77
N GLY A 139 -18.34 -3.03 8.04
CA GLY A 139 -19.75 -3.44 8.12
C GLY A 139 -20.25 -4.19 6.88
N GLN A 140 -19.72 -3.88 5.70
CA GLN A 140 -20.06 -4.54 4.43
C GLN A 140 -19.40 -5.91 4.30
N LEU A 141 -18.27 -6.15 4.95
CA LEU A 141 -17.43 -7.35 4.75
C LEU A 141 -17.46 -8.33 5.93
N ARG A 142 -17.84 -7.87 7.15
CA ARG A 142 -17.75 -8.65 8.40
C ARG A 142 -18.55 -9.96 8.42
N HIS A 143 -19.51 -10.14 7.51
CA HIS A 143 -20.30 -11.35 7.41
C HIS A 143 -19.55 -12.49 6.69
N ILE A 144 -18.50 -12.16 5.92
CA ILE A 144 -17.64 -13.14 5.26
C ILE A 144 -16.67 -13.69 6.31
N ARG A 145 -16.81 -14.98 6.63
CA ARG A 145 -15.96 -15.70 7.59
C ARG A 145 -14.96 -16.58 6.86
N LEU A 146 -13.77 -16.72 7.43
CA LEU A 146 -12.66 -17.46 6.86
C LEU A 146 -12.46 -18.78 7.61
N GLU A 147 -12.76 -19.89 6.94
CA GLU A 147 -12.61 -21.23 7.51
C GLU A 147 -11.16 -21.57 7.89
N ASN A 148 -10.18 -20.98 7.21
CA ASN A 148 -8.76 -21.13 7.47
C ASN A 148 -8.22 -20.13 8.52
N ASN A 149 -9.08 -19.37 9.19
CA ASN A 149 -8.72 -18.42 10.25
C ASN A 149 -9.75 -18.48 11.39
N GLU A 150 -9.96 -19.68 11.95
CA GLU A 150 -10.86 -19.92 13.10
C GLU A 150 -12.30 -19.40 12.88
N ASN A 151 -12.78 -19.37 11.63
CA ASN A 151 -14.08 -18.76 11.25
C ASN A 151 -14.25 -17.30 11.69
N LYS A 152 -13.15 -16.58 11.91
CA LYS A 152 -13.15 -15.14 12.16
C LYS A 152 -13.60 -14.40 10.89
N PRO A 153 -14.26 -13.24 11.04
CA PRO A 153 -14.55 -12.35 9.91
C PRO A 153 -13.29 -11.98 9.13
N VAL A 154 -13.40 -11.81 7.81
CA VAL A 154 -12.29 -11.34 6.95
C VAL A 154 -11.73 -9.99 7.43
N THR A 155 -12.57 -9.16 8.04
CA THR A 155 -12.19 -7.86 8.63
C THR A 155 -11.26 -7.98 9.84
N ASN A 156 -11.13 -9.18 10.43
CA ASN A 156 -10.29 -9.47 11.58
C ASN A 156 -8.97 -10.16 11.17
N SER A 157 -8.67 -10.15 9.87
CA SER A 157 -7.46 -10.73 9.31
C SER A 157 -6.19 -9.97 9.75
N ARG A 158 -5.12 -10.72 9.96
CA ARG A 158 -3.77 -10.19 10.12
C ARG A 158 -3.13 -9.91 8.77
N ASP A 159 -1.96 -9.26 8.78
CA ASP A 159 -1.20 -9.00 7.57
C ASP A 159 -0.89 -10.31 6.86
N THR A 160 -1.11 -10.30 5.55
CA THR A 160 -0.98 -11.47 4.70
C THR A 160 -1.86 -12.62 5.22
N GLN A 161 -3.15 -12.41 5.51
CA GLN A 161 -4.07 -13.55 5.68
C GLN A 161 -4.47 -14.07 4.31
N GLU A 162 -4.34 -15.36 4.04
CA GLU A 162 -4.92 -15.94 2.81
C GLU A 162 -6.43 -16.02 2.92
N VAL A 163 -7.13 -15.53 1.90
CA VAL A 163 -8.58 -15.61 1.80
C VAL A 163 -8.92 -16.75 0.84
N PRO A 164 -9.63 -17.80 1.29
CA PRO A 164 -10.03 -18.92 0.43
C PRO A 164 -10.80 -18.43 -0.80
N PHE A 165 -10.61 -19.10 -1.93
CA PHE A 165 -11.03 -18.62 -3.25
C PHE A 165 -12.48 -18.10 -3.30
N GLU A 166 -13.45 -18.87 -2.80
CA GLU A 166 -14.86 -18.46 -2.83
C GLU A 166 -15.16 -17.29 -1.89
N ARG A 167 -14.44 -17.18 -0.76
CA ARG A 167 -14.51 -16.01 0.14
C ARG A 167 -13.88 -14.78 -0.52
N GLY A 168 -12.75 -14.96 -1.22
CA GLY A 168 -12.06 -13.90 -1.94
C GLY A 168 -12.94 -13.31 -3.05
N LYS A 169 -13.68 -14.15 -3.79
CA LYS A 169 -14.68 -13.71 -4.77
C LYS A 169 -15.83 -12.93 -4.13
N GLN A 170 -16.29 -13.31 -2.94
CA GLN A 170 -17.32 -12.54 -2.21
C GLN A 170 -16.80 -11.15 -1.84
N VAL A 171 -15.57 -11.05 -1.30
CA VAL A 171 -14.92 -9.76 -0.99
C VAL A 171 -14.76 -8.92 -2.25
N LEU A 172 -14.24 -9.50 -3.34
CA LEU A 172 -14.05 -8.84 -4.63
C LEU A 172 -15.36 -8.23 -5.16
N ARG A 173 -16.48 -8.98 -5.13
CA ARG A 173 -17.79 -8.49 -5.59
C ARG A 173 -18.29 -7.32 -4.76
N ILE A 174 -18.13 -7.38 -3.45
CA ILE A 174 -18.54 -6.28 -2.55
C ILE A 174 -17.67 -5.06 -2.81
N ILE A 175 -16.35 -5.21 -2.88
CA ILE A 175 -15.45 -4.10 -3.21
C ILE A 175 -15.86 -3.51 -4.55
N HIS A 176 -16.00 -4.30 -5.61
CA HIS A 176 -16.38 -3.80 -6.94
C HIS A 176 -17.70 -3.02 -6.92
N SER A 177 -18.76 -3.59 -6.36
CA SER A 177 -20.11 -3.00 -6.38
C SER A 177 -20.33 -1.86 -5.38
N TYR A 178 -19.48 -1.71 -4.36
CA TYR A 178 -19.68 -0.69 -3.33
C TYR A 178 -19.54 0.73 -3.91
N ARG A 179 -20.59 1.53 -3.70
CA ARG A 179 -20.65 2.95 -4.06
C ARG A 179 -20.03 3.78 -2.94
N HIS A 180 -18.71 3.88 -3.00
CA HIS A 180 -17.93 4.67 -2.05
C HIS A 180 -18.24 6.16 -2.12
N THR A 181 -18.04 6.84 -0.99
CA THR A 181 -18.11 8.30 -0.86
C THR A 181 -16.77 8.91 -0.46
N THR A 182 -15.80 8.08 -0.06
CA THR A 182 -14.47 8.49 0.37
C THR A 182 -13.39 7.57 -0.19
N SER A 183 -12.18 8.11 -0.33
CA SER A 183 -10.96 7.36 -0.63
C SER A 183 -9.73 8.15 -0.18
N ILE A 184 -8.56 7.51 -0.14
CA ILE A 184 -7.29 8.19 0.10
C ILE A 184 -6.98 9.33 -0.90
N PHE A 185 -7.66 9.39 -2.06
CA PHE A 185 -7.49 10.51 -2.98
C PHE A 185 -8.08 11.83 -2.46
N ASP A 186 -9.01 11.79 -1.50
CA ASP A 186 -9.57 12.99 -0.88
C ASP A 186 -8.50 13.73 -0.05
N ASP A 187 -7.54 12.97 0.51
CA ASP A 187 -6.43 13.47 1.32
C ASP A 187 -5.07 13.43 0.58
N PHE A 188 -5.06 13.28 -0.74
CA PHE A 188 -3.82 13.07 -1.51
C PHE A 188 -2.78 14.17 -1.29
N ILE A 189 -3.20 15.45 -1.30
CA ILE A 189 -2.30 16.60 -1.09
C ILE A 189 -1.69 16.59 0.31
N HIS A 190 -2.44 16.11 1.31
CA HIS A 190 -1.93 15.98 2.67
C HIS A 190 -0.76 14.99 2.71
N TYR A 191 -0.91 13.83 2.07
CA TYR A 191 0.12 12.80 2.01
C TYR A 191 1.33 13.19 1.16
N GLU A 192 1.14 13.90 0.05
CA GLU A 192 2.25 14.45 -0.74
C GLU A 192 3.10 15.41 0.10
N ARG A 193 2.48 16.38 0.79
CA ARG A 193 3.22 17.33 1.62
C ARG A 193 3.97 16.64 2.75
N ARG A 194 3.33 15.68 3.43
CA ARG A 194 3.98 14.89 4.49
C ARG A 194 5.22 14.17 3.97
N GLN A 195 5.13 13.59 2.77
CA GLN A 195 6.26 12.95 2.15
C GLN A 195 7.39 13.95 1.85
N GLU A 196 7.09 15.10 1.22
CA GLU A 196 8.09 16.13 0.91
C GLU A 196 8.83 16.64 2.16
N GLU A 197 8.10 16.83 3.26
CA GLU A 197 8.68 17.23 4.54
C GLU A 197 9.58 16.15 5.15
N GLU A 198 9.20 14.87 5.05
CA GLU A 198 10.00 13.73 5.52
C GLU A 198 11.27 13.56 4.67
N ASP A 199 11.16 13.65 3.34
CA ASP A 199 12.27 13.54 2.42
C ASP A 199 13.29 14.69 2.63
N SER A 200 12.81 15.92 2.81
CA SER A 200 13.65 17.08 3.12
C SER A 200 14.42 16.92 4.44
N LYS A 201 13.78 16.32 5.47
CA LYS A 201 14.44 16.03 6.75
C LYS A 201 15.48 14.93 6.62
N LYS A 202 15.19 13.87 5.85
CA LYS A 202 16.15 12.79 5.56
C LYS A 202 17.38 13.36 4.85
N GLU A 203 17.19 14.22 3.84
CA GLU A 203 18.28 14.87 3.11
C GLU A 203 19.14 15.78 4.02
N ALA A 204 18.51 16.62 4.84
CA ALA A 204 19.24 17.47 5.80
C ALA A 204 20.09 16.64 6.78
N SER A 205 19.54 15.55 7.32
CA SER A 205 20.26 14.65 8.24
C SER A 205 21.43 13.92 7.57
N ALA A 206 21.29 13.56 6.29
CA ALA A 206 22.36 12.94 5.52
C ALA A 206 23.53 13.93 5.33
N ILE A 207 23.25 15.19 5.01
CA ILE A 207 24.26 16.25 4.85
C ILE A 207 25.02 16.48 6.18
N GLU A 208 24.33 16.57 7.31
CA GLU A 208 24.98 16.74 8.62
C GLU A 208 25.91 15.55 8.98
N SER A 209 25.50 14.33 8.64
CA SER A 209 26.30 13.12 8.89
C SER A 209 27.59 13.07 8.04
N THR A 210 27.57 13.63 6.83
CA THR A 210 28.75 13.68 5.95
C THR A 210 29.77 14.76 6.33
N ASN A 211 29.37 15.79 7.08
CA ASN A 211 30.23 16.90 7.48
C ASN A 211 30.97 16.67 8.81
N HIS A 212 30.79 15.52 9.48
CA HIS A 212 31.59 15.17 10.67
C HIS A 212 32.89 14.48 10.25
N PRO A 213 34.08 15.05 10.56
CA PRO A 213 35.34 14.38 10.30
C PRO A 213 35.45 13.10 11.16
N PRO A 214 36.07 12.02 10.66
CA PRO A 214 36.24 10.80 11.45
C PRO A 214 37.06 11.10 12.70
N PRO A 215 36.77 10.46 13.85
CA PRO A 215 37.54 10.68 15.06
C PRO A 215 38.99 10.26 14.81
N HIS A 216 39.93 11.16 15.09
CA HIS A 216 41.36 10.86 15.05
C HIS A 216 41.65 9.68 15.99
N HIS A 217 41.98 8.51 15.42
CA HIS A 217 42.59 7.42 16.16
C HIS A 217 43.95 7.92 16.68
N LYS A 218 44.03 8.18 17.98
CA LYS A 218 45.31 8.26 18.68
C LYS A 218 45.97 6.89 18.59
N VAL A 219 46.95 6.76 17.72
CA VAL A 219 47.92 5.67 17.74
C VAL A 219 48.63 5.74 19.09
N ILE A 220 48.32 4.80 19.98
CA ILE A 220 49.10 4.57 21.20
C ILE A 220 50.37 3.86 20.71
N GLN A 221 51.48 4.60 20.63
CA GLN A 221 52.80 3.99 20.55
C GLN A 221 53.19 3.46 21.93
N SER A 222 53.71 2.24 21.92
CA SER A 222 54.22 1.41 23.02
C SER A 222 55.31 2.09 23.86
#